data_AF-A0A9X9WR25-F1
#
_entry.id   AF-A0A9X9WR25-F1
#
_cell.length_a   1.000
_cell.length_b   1.000
_cell.length_c   1.000
_cell.angle_alpha   90.00
_cell.angle_beta   90.00
_cell.angle_gamma   90.00
#
_symmetry.space_group_name_H-M   'P 1'
#
loop_
_entity.id
_entity.type
_entity.pdbx_description
1 polymer ?
#
loop_
_entity_poly.entity_id
_entity_poly.type
_entity_poly.pdbx_seq_one_letter_code
_entity_poly.pdbx_strand_id
1 'polypeptide(L)'
;MAATILPIAIIGGGLAGLHAERLLEAAGVGFRLFEARDRLGGRILSADAAGRPAEDGFDLGPSWFWPGMHPAMAATVAELGLTAFPQHDEGDVLVERLPNCPPQRYGGFRQEPRRRDGGAPVRALAAGLPDGCIRLGARVTHIGLDGDHGHSDRAGLRHGAEEGRRGRHGDRRGQAGLTATRL
;
A
#
# COMPACT_ATOMS: atom_id res chain seq x y z
N MET A 1 -22.56 -2.87 18.26
CA MET A 1 -22.01 -3.92 17.38
C MET A 1 -20.62 -4.27 17.90
N ALA A 2 -20.30 -5.56 18.08
CA ALA A 2 -18.98 -5.99 18.56
C ALA A 2 -17.91 -5.65 17.52
N ALA A 3 -16.75 -5.17 17.96
CA ALA A 3 -15.62 -4.91 17.07
C ALA A 3 -15.09 -6.27 16.58
N THR A 4 -15.25 -6.56 15.29
CA THR A 4 -14.63 -7.74 14.68
C THR A 4 -13.14 -7.56 14.71
N ILE A 5 -12.47 -8.43 15.46
CA ILE A 5 -11.02 -8.49 15.49
C ILE A 5 -10.57 -9.10 14.18
N LEU A 6 -9.80 -8.34 13.41
CA LEU A 6 -9.13 -8.84 12.23
C LEU A 6 -7.74 -9.34 12.66
N PRO A 7 -7.34 -10.58 12.32
CA PRO A 7 -6.09 -11.16 12.81
C PRO A 7 -4.85 -10.46 12.27
N ILE A 8 -4.97 -9.74 11.15
CA ILE A 8 -3.82 -9.11 10.47
C ILE A 8 -4.09 -7.63 10.24
N ALA A 9 -3.09 -6.80 10.55
CA ALA A 9 -3.03 -5.40 10.16
C ALA A 9 -1.93 -5.20 9.11
N ILE A 10 -2.29 -4.56 7.98
CA ILE A 10 -1.36 -4.15 6.93
C ILE A 10 -1.16 -2.64 7.06
N ILE A 11 0.09 -2.21 7.20
CA ILE A 11 0.44 -0.79 7.33
C ILE A 11 1.07 -0.30 6.04
N GLY A 12 0.33 0.53 5.30
CA GLY A 12 0.71 1.12 4.01
C GLY A 12 -0.06 0.51 2.84
N GLY A 13 -0.75 1.36 2.08
CA GLY A 13 -1.52 1.05 0.87
C GLY A 13 -0.70 1.17 -0.42
N GLY A 14 0.60 0.88 -0.37
CA GLY A 14 1.46 0.79 -1.54
C GLY A 14 1.38 -0.59 -2.22
N LEU A 15 2.14 -0.79 -3.30
CA LEU A 15 2.14 -2.06 -4.05
C LEU A 15 2.33 -3.30 -3.16
N ALA A 16 3.26 -3.23 -2.20
CA ALA A 16 3.53 -4.34 -1.30
C ALA A 16 2.34 -4.64 -0.37
N GLY A 17 1.68 -3.61 0.17
CA GLY A 17 0.53 -3.78 1.06
C GLY A 17 -0.69 -4.31 0.32
N LEU A 18 -0.95 -3.80 -0.89
CA LEU A 18 -2.02 -4.29 -1.76
C LEU A 18 -1.76 -5.72 -2.24
N HIS A 19 -0.50 -6.07 -2.54
CA HIS A 19 -0.17 -7.46 -2.85
C HIS A 19 -0.36 -8.37 -1.63
N ALA A 20 0.05 -7.94 -0.43
CA ALA A 20 -0.14 -8.73 0.79
C ALA A 20 -1.62 -8.96 1.08
N GLU A 21 -2.44 -7.93 0.93
CA GLU A 21 -3.90 -8.01 1.01
C GLU A 21 -4.47 -9.06 0.04
N ARG A 22 -4.14 -8.97 -1.25
CA ARG A 22 -4.57 -9.97 -2.26
C ARG A 22 -4.22 -11.40 -1.87
N LEU A 23 -3.04 -11.63 -1.28
CA LEU A 23 -2.63 -12.97 -0.83
C LEU A 23 -3.44 -13.45 0.38
N LEU A 24 -3.77 -12.54 1.30
CA LEU A 24 -4.58 -12.86 2.48
C LEU A 24 -6.04 -13.13 2.09
N GLU A 25 -6.60 -12.35 1.16
CA GLU A 25 -7.92 -12.61 0.57
C GLU A 25 -7.95 -13.99 -0.09
N ALA A 26 -6.98 -14.32 -0.93
CA ALA A 26 -6.89 -15.64 -1.57
C ALA A 26 -6.78 -16.80 -0.56
N ALA A 27 -6.22 -16.54 0.63
CA ALA A 27 -6.12 -17.49 1.72
C ALA A 27 -7.35 -17.49 2.66
N GLY A 28 -8.35 -16.62 2.44
CA GLY A 28 -9.51 -16.48 3.32
C GLY A 28 -9.19 -15.92 4.71
N VAL A 29 -8.10 -15.17 4.84
CA VAL A 29 -7.64 -14.61 6.13
C VAL A 29 -8.04 -13.14 6.22
N GLY A 30 -8.87 -12.80 7.20
CA GLY A 30 -9.31 -11.42 7.40
C GLY A 30 -8.16 -10.48 7.78
N PHE A 31 -8.17 -9.25 7.25
CA PHE A 31 -7.18 -8.22 7.59
C PHE A 31 -7.81 -6.83 7.59
N ARG A 32 -7.05 -5.86 8.11
CA ARG A 32 -7.31 -4.44 7.93
C ARG A 32 -6.08 -3.74 7.38
N LEU A 33 -6.26 -2.97 6.30
CA LEU A 33 -5.22 -2.12 5.74
C LEU A 33 -5.38 -0.68 6.21
N PHE A 34 -4.28 -0.06 6.65
CA PHE A 34 -4.22 1.34 7.04
C PHE A 34 -3.25 2.09 6.13
N GLU A 35 -3.70 3.17 5.50
CA GLU A 35 -2.88 4.05 4.68
C GLU A 35 -2.96 5.47 5.22
N ALA A 36 -1.80 6.10 5.41
CA ALA A 36 -1.71 7.44 6.00
C ALA A 36 -2.25 8.52 5.07
N ARG A 37 -2.15 8.31 3.76
CA ARG A 37 -2.67 9.21 2.71
C ARG A 37 -4.14 8.95 2.44
N ASP A 38 -4.76 9.92 1.79
CA ASP A 38 -6.12 9.84 1.24
C ASP A 38 -6.20 9.04 -0.08
N ARG A 39 -5.09 8.44 -0.52
CA ARG A 39 -4.98 7.64 -1.73
C ARG A 39 -4.12 6.41 -1.53
N LEU A 40 -4.42 5.37 -2.30
CA LEU A 40 -3.56 4.19 -2.45
C LEU A 40 -2.37 4.46 -3.38
N GLY A 41 -1.47 3.49 -3.44
CA GLY A 41 -0.35 3.42 -4.39
C GLY A 41 1.01 3.78 -3.80
N GLY A 42 1.07 4.47 -2.66
CA GLY A 42 2.33 4.85 -2.03
C GLY A 42 3.22 5.67 -2.98
N ARG A 43 4.37 5.11 -3.38
CA ARG A 43 5.30 5.72 -4.35
C ARG A 43 4.83 5.61 -5.81
N ILE A 44 3.82 4.79 -6.08
CA ILE A 44 3.19 4.73 -7.39
C ILE A 44 2.17 5.86 -7.45
N LEU A 45 2.40 6.79 -8.38
CA LEU A 45 1.56 7.94 -8.65
C LEU A 45 1.79 8.36 -10.10
N SER A 46 0.70 8.50 -10.85
CA SER A 46 0.68 9.20 -12.12
C SER A 46 -0.02 10.55 -11.92
N ALA A 47 0.46 11.59 -12.58
CA ALA A 47 -0.02 12.96 -12.40
C ALA A 47 -0.25 13.70 -13.72
N ASP A 48 -1.29 14.54 -13.77
CA ASP A 48 -1.56 15.40 -14.93
C ASP A 48 -0.51 16.51 -15.09
N ALA A 49 -0.64 17.32 -16.14
CA ALA A 49 0.24 18.45 -16.40
C ALA A 49 0.23 19.52 -15.29
N ALA A 50 -0.79 19.53 -14.41
CA ALA A 50 -0.87 20.40 -13.25
C ALA A 50 -0.29 19.74 -11.97
N GLY A 51 0.29 18.54 -12.07
CA GLY A 51 0.87 17.79 -10.97
C GLY A 51 -0.16 17.13 -10.05
N ARG A 52 -1.43 17.04 -10.46
CA ARG A 52 -2.51 16.41 -9.68
C ARG A 52 -2.60 14.93 -10.02
N PRO A 53 -2.98 14.04 -9.08
CA PRO A 53 -3.17 12.63 -9.38
C PRO A 53 -4.11 12.43 -10.58
N ALA A 54 -3.65 11.63 -11.55
CA ALA A 54 -4.38 11.34 -12.78
C ALA A 54 -4.14 9.89 -13.19
N GLU A 55 -5.10 9.32 -13.92
CA GLU A 55 -4.97 7.95 -14.43
C GLU A 55 -4.11 7.87 -15.68
N ASP A 56 -4.14 8.91 -16.51
CA ASP A 56 -3.48 9.06 -17.81
C ASP A 56 -2.38 10.14 -17.77
N GLY A 57 -1.58 10.11 -16.70
CA GLY A 57 -0.58 11.13 -16.41
C GLY A 57 0.88 10.69 -16.54
N PHE A 58 1.78 11.60 -16.16
CA PHE A 58 3.21 11.34 -16.01
C PHE A 58 3.48 10.52 -14.74
N ASP A 59 4.28 9.47 -14.87
CA ASP A 59 4.70 8.67 -13.72
C ASP A 59 5.70 9.46 -12.87
N LEU A 60 5.29 9.78 -11.64
CA LEU A 60 6.16 10.39 -10.62
C LEU A 60 6.82 9.32 -9.73
N GLY A 61 6.61 8.05 -10.07
CA GLY A 61 7.08 6.88 -9.35
C GLY A 61 7.76 5.87 -10.28
N PRO A 62 7.65 4.55 -10.01
CA PRO A 62 8.26 3.56 -10.87
C PRO A 62 7.54 3.47 -12.23
N SER A 63 8.28 3.77 -13.31
CA SER A 63 7.76 3.77 -14.70
C SER A 63 8.09 2.51 -15.50
N TRP A 64 8.99 1.66 -14.99
CA TRP A 64 9.49 0.48 -15.71
C TRP A 64 9.82 -0.69 -14.78
N PHE A 65 9.88 -1.87 -15.36
CA PHE A 65 10.39 -3.09 -14.73
C PHE A 65 11.13 -3.95 -15.75
N TRP A 66 11.94 -4.90 -15.29
CA TRP A 66 12.72 -5.81 -16.13
C TRP A 66 12.21 -7.24 -15.95
N PRO A 67 11.41 -7.79 -16.89
CA PRO A 67 10.82 -9.11 -16.72
C PRO A 67 11.84 -10.22 -16.46
N GLY A 68 12.99 -10.18 -17.15
CA GLY A 68 14.05 -11.18 -17.00
C GLY A 68 14.78 -11.11 -15.65
N MET A 69 14.83 -9.93 -15.01
CA MET A 69 15.47 -9.75 -13.71
C MET A 69 14.46 -9.82 -12.55
N HIS A 70 13.19 -9.51 -12.81
CA HIS A 70 12.12 -9.40 -11.82
C HIS A 70 10.96 -10.34 -12.19
N PRO A 71 11.15 -11.68 -12.16
CA PRO A 71 10.15 -12.64 -12.60
C PRO A 71 8.85 -12.56 -11.78
N ALA A 72 8.94 -12.28 -10.47
CA ALA A 72 7.76 -12.08 -9.63
C ALA A 72 6.91 -10.89 -10.10
N MET A 73 7.54 -9.77 -10.50
CA MET A 73 6.83 -8.62 -11.07
C MET A 73 6.18 -8.97 -12.40
N ALA A 74 6.88 -9.73 -13.25
CA ALA A 74 6.34 -10.19 -14.53
C ALA A 74 5.10 -11.07 -14.33
N ALA A 75 5.13 -11.99 -13.35
CA ALA A 75 3.99 -12.80 -12.97
C ALA A 75 2.83 -11.93 -12.48
N THR A 76 3.06 -10.98 -11.58
CA THR A 76 2.01 -10.06 -11.10
C THR A 76 1.38 -9.25 -12.24
N VAL A 77 2.19 -8.73 -13.17
CA VAL A 77 1.69 -8.00 -14.35
C VAL A 77 0.79 -8.88 -15.21
N ALA A 78 1.19 -10.14 -15.45
CA ALA A 78 0.40 -11.10 -16.22
C ALA A 78 -0.89 -11.52 -15.50
N GLU A 79 -0.82 -11.82 -14.20
CA GLU A 79 -1.97 -12.19 -13.36
C GLU A 79 -3.03 -11.08 -13.28
N LEU A 80 -2.59 -9.81 -13.29
CA LEU A 80 -3.47 -8.65 -13.28
C LEU A 80 -3.96 -8.26 -14.69
N GLY A 81 -3.55 -8.98 -15.74
CA GLY A 81 -3.92 -8.68 -17.13
C GLY A 81 -3.39 -7.32 -17.61
N LEU A 82 -2.32 -6.81 -17.01
CA LEU A 82 -1.78 -5.50 -17.33
C LEU A 82 -0.97 -5.54 -18.63
N THR A 83 -1.23 -4.59 -19.52
CA THR A 83 -0.44 -4.44 -20.73
C THR A 83 0.88 -3.75 -20.42
N ALA A 84 1.98 -4.32 -20.91
CA ALA A 84 3.31 -3.74 -20.83
C ALA A 84 3.93 -3.62 -22.23
N PHE A 85 4.63 -2.53 -22.50
CA PHE A 85 5.25 -2.23 -23.78
C PHE A 85 6.75 -1.98 -23.64
N PRO A 86 7.56 -2.22 -24.69
CA PRO A 86 9.00 -1.97 -24.63
C PRO A 86 9.32 -0.50 -24.35
N GLN A 87 10.28 -0.26 -23.44
CA GLN A 87 10.92 1.05 -23.34
C GLN A 87 11.94 1.18 -24.49
N HIS A 88 11.92 2.31 -25.19
CA HIS A 88 12.97 2.64 -26.15
C HIS A 88 14.33 2.65 -25.46
N ASP A 89 15.24 1.76 -25.89
CA ASP A 89 16.59 1.60 -25.35
C ASP A 89 17.68 1.56 -26.45
N GLU A 90 17.34 2.03 -27.65
CA GLU A 90 18.29 2.16 -28.77
C GLU A 90 19.04 3.50 -28.73
N GLY A 91 20.29 3.50 -29.23
CA GLY A 91 21.13 4.69 -29.32
C GLY A 91 22.13 4.85 -28.17
N ASP A 92 22.77 6.02 -28.14
CA ASP A 92 23.76 6.34 -27.11
C ASP A 92 23.11 6.78 -25.80
N VAL A 93 23.77 6.45 -24.68
CA VAL A 93 23.43 6.98 -23.37
C VAL A 93 24.37 8.13 -23.03
N LEU A 94 23.81 9.28 -22.65
CA LEU A 94 24.55 10.40 -22.09
C LEU A 94 24.51 10.32 -20.57
N VAL A 95 25.68 10.32 -19.93
CA VAL A 95 25.81 10.31 -18.48
C VAL A 95 26.52 11.58 -18.04
N GLU A 96 25.82 12.40 -17.26
CA GLU A 96 26.40 13.53 -16.54
C GLU A 96 26.74 13.09 -15.12
N ARG A 97 28.04 13.09 -14.78
CA ARG A 97 28.51 12.70 -13.43
C ARG A 97 28.88 13.88 -12.55
N LEU A 98 29.26 15.00 -13.15
CA LEU A 98 29.74 16.19 -12.47
C LEU A 98 29.17 17.43 -13.18
N PRO A 99 28.69 18.44 -12.43
CA PRO A 99 27.96 19.60 -12.97
C PRO A 99 28.79 20.52 -13.88
N ASN A 100 30.11 20.36 -13.93
CA ASN A 100 31.02 21.19 -14.72
C ASN A 100 31.84 20.38 -15.74
N CYS A 101 31.41 19.16 -16.04
CA CYS A 101 32.04 18.33 -17.06
C CYS A 101 31.04 18.06 -18.19
N PRO A 102 31.47 18.09 -19.46
CA PRO A 102 30.60 17.68 -20.56
C PRO A 102 30.01 16.29 -20.31
N PRO A 103 28.72 16.05 -20.65
CA PRO A 103 28.13 14.72 -20.56
C PRO A 103 28.96 13.69 -21.32
N GLN A 104 29.20 12.55 -20.70
CA GLN A 104 29.97 11.48 -21.31
C GLN A 104 29.03 10.56 -22.07
N ARG A 105 29.38 10.31 -23.34
CA ARG A 105 28.61 9.47 -24.25
C ARG A 105 29.12 8.02 -24.19
N TYR A 106 28.19 7.11 -24.00
CA TYR A 106 28.41 5.67 -24.00
C TYR A 106 27.52 5.02 -25.06
N GLY A 107 28.02 3.97 -25.71
CA GLY A 107 27.15 3.10 -26.49
C GLY A 107 26.06 2.53 -25.58
N GLY A 108 24.81 2.56 -26.03
CA GLY A 108 23.71 1.96 -25.29
C GLY A 108 23.92 0.46 -25.10
N PHE A 109 23.40 -0.07 -24.00
CA PHE A 109 23.27 -1.49 -23.76
C PHE A 109 21.79 -1.80 -23.74
N ARG A 110 21.35 -2.74 -24.58
CA ARG A 110 19.95 -3.21 -24.56
C ARG A 110 19.67 -3.79 -23.16
N GLN A 111 18.75 -3.16 -22.44
CA GLN A 111 18.34 -3.57 -21.09
C GLN A 111 16.95 -4.23 -21.12
N GLU A 112 16.20 -4.08 -22.21
CA GLU A 112 14.84 -4.57 -22.40
C GLU A 112 13.85 -4.21 -21.26
N PRO A 113 13.84 -2.96 -20.74
CA PRO A 113 12.83 -2.58 -19.76
C PRO A 113 11.44 -2.62 -20.41
N ARG A 114 10.44 -2.96 -19.61
CA ARG A 114 9.03 -2.84 -19.97
C ARG A 114 8.40 -1.69 -19.19
N ARG A 115 7.70 -0.82 -19.91
CA ARG A 115 6.80 0.17 -19.35
C ARG A 115 5.39 -0.41 -19.24
N ARG A 116 4.60 0.21 -18.39
CA ARG A 116 3.17 -0.02 -18.20
C ARG A 116 2.53 1.33 -17.91
N ASP A 117 1.20 1.40 -17.93
CA ASP A 117 0.49 2.50 -17.28
C ASP A 117 0.88 2.53 -15.79
N GLY A 118 1.32 3.69 -15.31
CA GLY A 118 1.90 3.84 -13.98
C GLY A 118 0.94 3.54 -12.86
N GLY A 119 -0.31 4.01 -12.96
CA GLY A 119 -1.36 3.81 -11.97
C GLY A 119 -2.04 2.45 -12.05
N ALA A 120 -1.94 1.77 -13.20
CA ALA A 120 -2.71 0.57 -13.49
C ALA A 120 -2.60 -0.57 -12.46
N PRO A 121 -1.43 -0.95 -11.91
CA PRO A 121 -1.38 -2.04 -10.92
C PRO A 121 -2.05 -1.69 -9.60
N VAL A 122 -1.98 -0.42 -9.18
CA VAL A 122 -2.67 0.01 -7.95
C VAL A 122 -4.17 -0.11 -8.14
N ARG A 123 -4.68 0.36 -9.29
CA ARG A 123 -6.11 0.22 -9.63
C ARG A 123 -6.53 -1.24 -9.76
N ALA A 124 -5.75 -2.06 -10.45
CA ALA A 124 -6.05 -3.47 -10.66
C ALA A 124 -6.07 -4.27 -9.35
N LEU A 125 -5.11 -4.00 -8.44
CA LEU A 125 -5.12 -4.61 -7.10
C LEU A 125 -6.29 -4.08 -6.26
N ALA A 126 -6.57 -2.78 -6.33
CA ALA A 126 -7.67 -2.18 -5.57
C ALA A 126 -9.07 -2.58 -6.06
N ALA A 127 -9.24 -2.94 -7.33
CA ALA A 127 -10.55 -3.31 -7.87
C ALA A 127 -11.11 -4.63 -7.28
N GLY A 128 -10.24 -5.49 -6.73
CA GLY A 128 -10.63 -6.78 -6.14
C GLY A 128 -11.00 -6.72 -4.65
N LEU A 129 -11.04 -5.51 -4.06
CA LEU A 129 -11.12 -5.33 -2.62
C LEU A 129 -12.53 -5.53 -2.05
N PRO A 130 -12.68 -6.27 -0.93
CA PRO A 130 -13.92 -6.24 -0.17
C PRO A 130 -14.11 -4.90 0.55
N ASP A 131 -15.37 -4.49 0.65
CA ASP A 131 -15.75 -3.22 1.27
C ASP A 131 -15.32 -3.12 2.74
N GLY A 132 -14.77 -1.97 3.11
CA GLY A 132 -14.47 -1.64 4.51
C GLY A 132 -13.19 -2.22 5.10
N CYS A 133 -12.38 -2.96 4.32
CA CYS A 133 -11.09 -3.49 4.76
C CYS A 133 -9.96 -2.44 4.77
N ILE A 134 -10.12 -1.35 4.01
CA ILE A 134 -9.14 -0.27 3.90
C ILE A 134 -9.56 0.98 4.65
N ARG A 135 -8.61 1.56 5.38
CA ARG A 135 -8.74 2.86 6.03
C ARG A 135 -7.69 3.82 5.48
N LEU A 136 -8.14 4.73 4.61
CA LEU A 136 -7.35 5.87 4.12
C LEU A 136 -7.33 7.00 5.17
N GLY A 137 -6.34 7.89 5.06
CA GLY A 137 -6.16 9.01 6.00
C GLY A 137 -5.82 8.57 7.43
N ALA A 138 -5.37 7.32 7.61
CA ALA A 138 -5.13 6.70 8.89
C ALA A 138 -3.62 6.53 9.12
N ARG A 139 -2.99 7.57 9.70
CA ARG A 139 -1.59 7.48 10.12
C ARG A 139 -1.47 6.62 11.37
N VAL A 140 -0.88 5.44 11.22
CA VAL A 140 -0.49 4.61 12.36
C VAL A 140 0.75 5.22 13.03
N THR A 141 0.64 5.53 14.32
CA THR A 141 1.72 6.14 15.12
C THR A 141 2.28 5.19 16.17
N HIS A 142 1.50 4.18 16.57
CA HIS A 142 1.86 3.22 17.61
C HIS A 142 1.34 1.83 17.20
N ILE A 143 2.16 0.81 17.46
CA ILE A 143 1.79 -0.60 17.36
C ILE A 143 2.25 -1.24 18.66
N GLY A 144 1.31 -1.81 19.40
CA GLY A 144 1.57 -2.52 20.65
C GLY A 144 1.13 -3.96 20.54
N LEU A 145 1.85 -4.83 21.22
CA LEU A 145 1.33 -6.15 21.58
C LEU A 145 0.74 -6.01 22.98
N ASP A 146 -0.54 -6.37 23.13
CA ASP A 146 -1.08 -6.55 24.47
C ASP A 146 -0.43 -7.81 25.05
N GLY A 147 0.40 -7.63 26.09
CA GLY A 147 1.09 -8.73 26.75
C GLY A 147 0.08 -9.71 27.37
N ASP A 148 0.42 -11.00 27.33
CA ASP A 148 -0.33 -12.11 27.90
C ASP A 148 -0.43 -12.01 29.43
N HIS A 149 -1.20 -11.07 29.97
CA HIS A 149 -1.55 -11.02 31.39
C HIS A 149 -3.04 -10.74 31.53
N GLY A 150 -3.76 -11.73 32.06
CA GLY A 150 -5.13 -11.55 32.49
C GLY A 150 -5.23 -10.39 33.47
N HIS A 151 -5.81 -9.28 33.00
CA HIS A 151 -6.56 -8.32 33.78
C HIS A 151 -7.36 -7.50 32.78
N SER A 152 -8.64 -7.83 32.67
CA SER A 152 -9.62 -7.12 31.88
C SER A 152 -9.66 -5.65 32.28
N ASP A 153 -9.44 -4.74 31.34
CA ASP A 153 -10.07 -3.43 31.46
C ASP A 153 -10.53 -2.89 30.10
N ARG A 154 -11.74 -2.33 30.10
CA ARG A 154 -12.57 -2.07 28.90
C ARG A 154 -11.98 -0.98 28.02
N ALA A 155 -11.77 -1.25 26.73
CA ALA A 155 -11.58 -0.21 25.71
C ALA A 155 -12.87 -0.05 24.87
N GLY A 156 -13.76 0.84 25.32
CA GLY A 156 -14.85 1.36 24.50
C GLY A 156 -14.40 2.54 23.65
N LEU A 157 -14.97 2.67 22.46
CA LEU A 157 -14.89 3.91 21.67
C LEU A 157 -15.51 5.04 22.50
N ARG A 158 -14.70 5.98 22.97
CA ARG A 158 -15.18 7.22 23.58
C ARG A 158 -15.01 8.35 22.57
N HIS A 159 -16.14 8.84 22.07
CA HIS A 159 -16.26 10.23 21.66
C HIS A 159 -16.42 11.06 22.95
N GLY A 160 -15.63 12.12 23.09
CA GLY A 160 -15.60 12.94 24.28
C GLY A 160 -16.93 13.66 24.55
N ALA A 161 -17.53 13.36 25.69
CA ALA A 161 -18.28 14.28 26.55
C ALA A 161 -18.30 13.71 27.99
N GLU A 162 -18.43 14.60 28.97
CA GLU A 162 -18.03 14.53 30.38
C GLU A 162 -18.51 13.36 31.28
N GLU A 163 -17.73 13.19 32.36
CA GLU A 163 -18.02 12.70 33.74
C GLU A 163 -18.85 11.43 34.04
N GLY A 164 -18.34 10.64 35.00
CA GLY A 164 -19.18 10.11 36.09
C GLY A 164 -19.40 8.60 36.23
N ARG A 165 -18.71 8.02 37.23
CA ARG A 165 -19.11 6.92 38.16
C ARG A 165 -19.36 5.46 37.68
N ARG A 166 -18.53 4.60 38.29
CA ARG A 166 -18.61 3.18 38.72
C ARG A 166 -19.92 2.37 38.52
N GLY A 167 -19.78 1.10 38.08
CA GLY A 167 -20.70 0.03 38.50
C GLY A 167 -20.74 -1.29 37.69
N ARG A 168 -20.21 -2.36 38.31
CA ARG A 168 -20.61 -3.80 38.31
C ARG A 168 -20.45 -4.72 37.08
N HIS A 169 -20.15 -5.98 37.44
CA HIS A 169 -19.59 -7.11 36.72
C HIS A 169 -20.68 -8.10 36.32
N GLY A 170 -20.65 -8.60 35.08
CA GLY A 170 -21.50 -9.65 34.55
C GLY A 170 -20.71 -10.45 33.51
N ASP A 171 -20.58 -11.74 33.77
CA ASP A 171 -19.83 -12.75 33.03
C ASP A 171 -20.19 -12.79 31.53
N ARG A 172 -19.16 -12.72 30.67
CA ARG A 172 -19.18 -13.19 29.27
C ARG A 172 -17.77 -13.14 28.66
N ARG A 173 -17.38 -14.28 28.08
CA ARG A 173 -16.10 -14.63 27.42
C ARG A 173 -15.75 -13.62 26.29
N GLY A 174 -14.50 -13.17 26.20
CA GLY A 174 -14.06 -12.13 25.25
C GLY A 174 -12.71 -12.40 24.58
N GLN A 175 -12.63 -12.05 23.29
CA GLN A 175 -11.52 -12.21 22.33
C GLN A 175 -10.60 -10.97 22.27
N ALA A 176 -9.36 -11.12 21.75
CA ALA A 176 -8.26 -10.12 21.69
C ALA A 176 -8.34 -9.16 20.49
N GLY A 177 -7.99 -7.86 20.58
CA GLY A 177 -8.11 -6.89 19.47
C GLY A 177 -6.97 -5.89 19.26
N LEU A 178 -6.90 -5.29 18.06
CA LEU A 178 -5.90 -4.29 17.62
C LEU A 178 -6.45 -2.85 17.70
N THR A 179 -5.66 -1.90 18.23
CA THR A 179 -6.07 -0.48 18.35
C THR A 179 -5.23 0.44 17.46
N ALA A 180 -5.87 1.33 16.69
CA ALA A 180 -5.23 2.41 15.93
C ALA A 180 -5.91 3.75 16.26
N THR A 181 -5.13 4.75 16.70
CA THR A 181 -5.63 6.04 17.17
C THR A 181 -5.47 7.13 16.10
N ARG A 182 -6.48 7.98 15.93
CA ARG A 182 -6.48 9.18 15.07
C ARG A 182 -6.14 10.40 15.94
N LEU A 183 -5.33 11.34 15.43
CA LEU A 183 -5.22 12.70 15.97
C LEU A 183 -6.36 13.57 15.42
#